data_AF-A0A0D3I662-F1
#
_entry.id   AF-A0A0D3I662-F1
#
_cell.length_a   1.000
_cell.length_b   1.000
_cell.length_c   1.000
_cell.angle_alpha   90.00
_cell.angle_beta   90.00
_cell.angle_gamma   90.00
#
_symmetry.space_group_name_H-M   'P 1'
#
loop_
_entity.id
_entity.type
_entity.pdbx_description
1 polymer ?
#
loop_
_entity_poly.entity_id
_entity_poly.type
_entity_poly.pdbx_seq_one_letter_code
_entity_poly.pdbx_strand_id
1 'polypeptide(L)' 'MLGFETPPPPLSSAARLRVLRDAASALHYLHTRSPMILHRDVSAGNILLDERGNGYLADVGLARAAEGSGS' A
#
# COMPACT_ATOMS: atom_id res chain seq x y z
N MET A 1 8.30 6.33 -33.52
CA MET A 1 9.42 6.31 -32.57
C MET A 1 8.97 7.10 -31.35
N LEU A 2 8.52 6.41 -30.29
CA LEU A 2 7.87 7.01 -29.12
C LEU A 2 8.92 7.62 -28.19
N GLY A 3 8.67 8.85 -27.73
CA GLY A 3 9.57 9.63 -26.89
C GLY A 3 9.88 8.94 -25.57
N PHE A 4 11.16 8.82 -25.24
CA PHE A 4 11.59 8.43 -23.91
C PHE A 4 11.29 9.59 -22.96
N GLU A 5 10.12 9.60 -22.34
CA GLU A 5 9.92 10.35 -21.10
C GLU A 5 10.89 9.77 -20.07
N THR A 6 11.82 10.59 -19.59
CA THR A 6 12.68 10.21 -18.49
C THR A 6 11.80 9.84 -17.29
N PRO A 7 12.04 8.70 -16.61
CA PRO A 7 11.25 8.34 -15.45
C PRO A 7 11.32 9.47 -14.42
N PRO A 8 10.22 9.71 -13.68
CA PRO A 8 10.19 10.77 -12.69
C PRO A 8 11.32 10.58 -11.68
N PRO A 9 11.89 11.68 -11.16
CA PRO A 9 12.94 11.59 -10.16
C PRO A 9 12.45 10.80 -8.94
N PRO A 10 13.34 10.06 -8.24
CA PRO A 10 12.97 9.36 -7.03
C PRO A 10 12.37 10.31 -5.98
N LEU A 11 11.41 9.80 -5.21
CA LEU A 11 10.84 10.53 -4.08
C LEU A 11 11.92 10.95 -3.08
N SER A 12 11.79 12.13 -2.50
CA SER A 12 12.64 12.56 -1.37
C SER A 12 12.43 11.65 -0.15
N SER A 13 13.39 11.62 0.77
CA SER A 13 13.28 10.84 2.02
C SER A 13 12.02 11.20 2.82
N ALA A 14 11.69 12.49 2.89
CA ALA A 14 10.48 12.97 3.55
C ALA A 14 9.21 12.47 2.85
N ALA A 15 9.18 12.47 1.51
CA ALA A 15 8.04 11.93 0.75
C ALA A 15 7.89 10.42 0.98
N ARG A 16 8.99 9.66 0.96
CA ARG A 16 8.96 8.21 1.24
C ARG A 16 8.41 7.90 2.63
N LEU A 17 8.80 8.66 3.65
CA LEU A 17 8.26 8.49 5.02
C LEU A 17 6.77 8.79 5.11
N ARG A 18 6.25 9.78 4.35
CA ARG A 18 4.81 10.03 4.27
C ARG A 18 4.07 8.84 3.67
N VAL A 19 4.53 8.36 2.52
CA VAL A 19 3.95 7.21 1.82
C VAL A 19 3.95 5.95 2.69
N LEU A 20 5.06 5.67 3.37
CA LEU A 20 5.16 4.52 4.28
C LEU A 20 4.20 4.63 5.47
N ARG A 21 4.03 5.83 6.04
CA ARG A 21 3.06 6.06 7.11
C ARG A 21 1.63 5.81 6.61
N ASP A 22 1.28 6.30 5.44
CA ASP A 22 -0.07 6.14 4.90
C ASP A 22 -0.37 4.65 4.60
N ALA A 23 0.60 3.93 4.02
CA ALA A 23 0.51 2.49 3.81
C ALA A 23 0.40 1.70 5.13
N ALA A 24 1.18 2.08 6.16
CA ALA A 24 1.10 1.46 7.48
C ALA A 24 -0.26 1.69 8.15
N SER A 25 -0.83 2.89 8.01
CA SER A 25 -2.18 3.21 8.48
C SER A 25 -3.25 2.35 7.78
N ALA A 26 -3.14 2.16 6.46
CA ALA A 26 -4.04 1.28 5.71
C ALA A 26 -3.90 -0.19 6.16
N LEU A 27 -2.68 -0.70 6.35
CA LEU A 27 -2.44 -2.04 6.90
C LEU A 27 -3.01 -2.18 8.31
N HIS A 28 -2.80 -1.19 9.18
CA HIS A 28 -3.36 -1.18 10.52
C HIS A 28 -4.89 -1.24 10.49
N TYR A 29 -5.53 -0.49 9.59
CA TYR A 29 -6.97 -0.56 9.39
C TYR A 29 -7.45 -1.96 9.02
N LEU A 30 -6.76 -2.64 8.09
CA LEU A 30 -7.09 -4.02 7.71
C LEU A 30 -6.90 -5.01 8.88
N HIS A 31 -5.79 -4.87 9.61
CA HIS A 31 -5.44 -5.78 10.71
C HIS A 31 -6.34 -5.61 11.95
N THR A 32 -7.01 -4.47 12.09
CA THR A 32 -7.92 -4.18 13.21
C THR A 32 -9.39 -4.50 12.89
N ARG A 33 -9.68 -5.04 11.71
CA ARG A 33 -11.02 -5.55 11.39
C ARG A 33 -11.32 -6.82 12.17
N SER A 34 -12.61 -7.14 12.30
CA SER A 34 -13.08 -8.42 12.84
C SER A 34 -14.04 -9.04 11.82
N PRO A 35 -13.65 -10.15 11.15
CA PRO A 35 -12.34 -10.81 11.25
C PRO A 35 -11.20 -9.92 10.73
N MET A 36 -9.98 -10.16 11.24
CA MET A 36 -8.76 -9.49 10.76
C MET A 36 -8.63 -9.72 9.25
N ILE A 37 -8.22 -8.71 8.48
CA ILE A 37 -7.99 -8.86 7.04
C ILE A 37 -6.48 -8.84 6.76
N LEU A 38 -5.95 -9.91 6.18
CA LEU A 38 -4.56 -10.01 5.75
C LEU A 38 -4.45 -9.53 4.29
N HIS A 39 -3.65 -8.49 4.01
CA HIS A 39 -3.43 -7.99 2.64
C HIS A 39 -2.68 -8.99 1.75
N ARG A 40 -1.67 -9.66 2.33
CA ARG A 40 -0.81 -10.71 1.71
C ARG A 40 0.08 -10.29 0.53
N ASP A 41 -0.13 -9.12 -0.06
CA ASP A 41 0.74 -8.61 -1.14
C ASP A 41 1.17 -7.16 -0.91
N VAL A 42 1.96 -6.93 0.14
CA VAL A 42 2.49 -5.60 0.46
C VAL A 42 3.78 -5.39 -0.31
N SER A 43 3.72 -4.59 -1.36
CA SER A 43 4.87 -4.23 -2.20
C SER A 43 4.82 -2.75 -2.58
N ALA A 44 5.94 -2.19 -3.04
CA ALA A 44 5.96 -0.81 -3.53
C ALA A 44 5.08 -0.60 -4.77
N GLY A 45 4.87 -1.65 -5.59
CA GLY A 45 3.98 -1.60 -6.74
C GLY A 45 2.49 -1.49 -6.37
N ASN A 46 2.14 -1.93 -5.16
CA ASN A 46 0.78 -1.88 -4.63
C ASN A 46 0.54 -0.66 -3.72
N ILE A 47 1.44 0.33 -3.75
CA ILE A 47 1.23 1.62 -3.07
C ILE A 47 1.07 2.69 -4.14
N LEU A 48 -0.18 3.12 -4.36
CA LEU A 48 -0.50 4.18 -5.32
C LEU A 48 -0.29 5.55 -4.68
N LEU A 49 0.08 6.52 -5.51
CA LEU A 49 0.24 7.92 -5.12
C LEU A 49 -0.80 8.77 -5.82
N ASP A 50 -1.46 9.66 -5.09
CA ASP A 50 -2.27 10.72 -5.69
C ASP A 50 -1.40 11.93 -6.08
N GLU A 51 -2.01 12.92 -6.74
CA GLU A 51 -1.35 14.16 -7.17
C GLU A 51 -0.79 14.99 -6.01
N ARG A 52 -1.26 14.73 -4.78
CA ARG A 52 -0.83 15.43 -3.56
C ARG A 52 0.27 14.66 -2.82
N GLY A 53 0.65 13.48 -3.30
CA GLY A 53 1.69 12.63 -2.73
C GLY A 53 1.23 11.82 -1.50
N ASN A 54 -0.08 11.58 -1.35
CA ASN A 54 -0.61 10.65 -0.34
C ASN A 54 -0.50 9.21 -0.83
N GLY A 55 -0.16 8.29 0.07
CA GLY A 55 -0.04 6.86 -0.23
C GLY A 55 -1.34 6.09 -0.03
N TYR A 56 -1.69 5.22 -0.98
CA TYR A 56 -2.87 4.34 -0.91
C TYR A 56 -2.46 2.89 -1.14
N LEU A 57 -2.79 2.02 -0.18
CA LEU A 57 -2.59 0.57 -0.33
C LEU A 57 -3.64 0.01 -1.29
N ALA A 58 -3.18 -0.63 -2.37
CA ALA A 58 -3.99 -1.17 -3.45
C ALA A 58 -3.73 -2.67 -3.65
N ASP A 59 -4.47 -3.26 -4.60
CA ASP A 59 -4.45 -4.69 -4.96
C ASP A 59 -4.76 -5.64 -3.80
N VAL A 60 -6.06 -5.69 -3.47
CA VAL A 60 -6.63 -6.63 -2.50
C VAL A 60 -6.98 -8.00 -3.12
N GLY A 61 -6.45 -8.34 -4.30
CA GLY A 61 -6.77 -9.60 -4.99
C GLY A 61 -6.39 -10.84 -4.18
N LEU A 62 -5.39 -10.72 -3.30
CA LEU A 62 -4.94 -11.76 -2.38
C LEU A 62 -5.45 -11.56 -0.95
N ALA A 63 -6.22 -10.50 -0.68
CA ALA A 63 -6.69 -10.21 0.65
C ALA A 63 -7.66 -11.28 1.15
N ARG A 64 -7.50 -11.70 2.41
CA ARG A 64 -8.35 -12.72 3.04
C ARG A 64 -8.65 -12.34 4.48
N ALA A 65 -9.85 -12.67 4.94
CA ALA A 65 -10.12 -12.74 6.36
C ALA A 65 -9.18 -13.78 6.98
N ALA A 66 -8.53 -13.44 8.09
CA ALA A 66 -7.87 -14.40 8.92
C ALA A 66 -8.96 -15.32 9.48
N GLU A 67 -8.90 -16.60 9.10
CA GLU A 67 -9.70 -17.60 9.77
C GLU A 67 -9.24 -17.60 11.23
N GLY A 68 -10.17 -17.33 12.15
CA GLY A 68 -9.91 -17.62 13.55
C GLY A 68 -9.55 -19.10 13.59
N SER A 69 -8.37 -19.42 14.12
CA SER A 69 -8.08 -20.79 14.52
C SER A 69 -9.22 -21.22 15.43
N GLY A 70 -10.20 -21.92 14.86
CA GLY A 70 -11.29 -22.53 15.59
C GLY A 70 -10.67 -23.64 16.41
N SER A 71 -10.28 -23.30 17.63
CA SER A 71 -10.11 -24.24 18.73
C SER A 71 -11.38 -24.23 19.56
#